data_AF-A0A2A6HQI2-F1
#
_entry.id   AF-A0A2A6HQI2-F1
#
_cell.length_a   1.000
_cell.length_b   1.000
_cell.length_c   1.000
_cell.angle_alpha   90.00
_cell.angle_beta   90.00
_cell.angle_gamma   90.00
#
_symmetry.space_group_name_H-M   'P 1'
#
loop_
_entity.id
_entity.type
_entity.pdbx_description
1 polymer ?
#
loop_
_entity_poly.entity_id
_entity_poly.type
_entity_poly.pdbx_seq_one_letter_code
_entity_poly.pdbx_strand_id
1 'polypeptide(L)'
;MGFARAGDLLAILLGLFAVAVVMEQAMTALFQWRVYRRYFDTQALKTPLMFLVGLGVVLSFKYDVFKDVLTLVSPEQGAPNETISRLLSALVLAGGSAGVYNLLVRLGFRSPPAPLASIPALDETEAWISVTVNTTEPVAAVCIAEKIDDASYQPAKLLGVLKQSKLRGVAGFNMILGVFLANPMRYPNYGGRKVKANIDYRITVRTATSEVTVFEGRLASRAIIDFVVTVPEPSEALKSGEAPASDEVLPAAGQ
;
A
#
# COMPACT_ATOMS: atom_id res chain seq x y z
N MET A 1 -31.07 6.14 44.66
CA MET A 1 -31.55 5.65 43.34
C MET A 1 -30.65 6.02 42.15
N GLY A 2 -29.82 7.08 42.20
CA GLY A 2 -28.96 7.46 41.05
C GLY A 2 -27.81 6.49 40.72
N PHE A 3 -27.20 5.85 41.71
CA PHE A 3 -26.04 4.96 41.50
C PHE A 3 -26.37 3.65 40.77
N ALA A 4 -27.57 3.09 40.96
CA ALA A 4 -28.01 1.89 40.26
C ALA A 4 -28.12 2.12 38.75
N ARG A 5 -28.75 3.25 38.36
CA ARG A 5 -28.87 3.64 36.95
C ARG A 5 -27.52 3.95 36.30
N ALA A 6 -26.58 4.51 37.05
CA ALA A 6 -25.22 4.73 36.56
C ALA A 6 -24.48 3.42 36.29
N GLY A 7 -24.67 2.40 37.15
CA GLY A 7 -24.11 1.06 36.95
C GLY A 7 -24.71 0.36 35.73
N ASP A 8 -26.03 0.44 35.55
CA ASP A 8 -26.73 -0.16 34.39
C ASP A 8 -26.30 0.51 33.08
N LEU A 9 -26.17 1.84 33.08
CA LEU A 9 -25.70 2.59 31.91
C LEU A 9 -24.26 2.20 31.56
N LEU A 10 -23.39 2.10 32.56
CA LEU A 10 -22.01 1.66 32.38
C LEU A 10 -21.97 0.25 31.79
N ALA A 11 -22.79 -0.68 32.29
CA ALA A 11 -22.86 -2.05 31.79
C ALA A 11 -23.31 -2.11 30.32
N ILE A 12 -24.33 -1.32 29.94
CA ILE A 12 -24.80 -1.22 28.55
C ILE A 12 -23.70 -0.65 27.65
N LEU A 13 -23.05 0.44 28.06
CA LEU A 13 -21.97 1.07 27.28
C LEU A 13 -20.74 0.18 27.17
N LEU A 14 -20.42 -0.58 28.22
CA LEU A 14 -19.30 -1.52 28.23
C LEU A 14 -19.59 -2.76 27.38
N GLY A 15 -20.83 -3.24 27.38
CA GLY A 15 -21.30 -4.26 26.45
C GLY A 15 -21.23 -3.80 25.00
N LEU A 16 -21.73 -2.59 24.72
CA LEU A 16 -21.61 -1.95 23.40
C LEU A 16 -20.14 -1.82 22.98
N PHE A 17 -19.28 -1.38 23.89
CA PHE A 17 -17.84 -1.28 23.64
C PHE A 17 -17.24 -2.63 23.29
N ALA A 18 -17.56 -3.69 24.05
CA ALA A 18 -17.07 -5.03 23.79
C ALA A 18 -17.50 -5.54 22.40
N VAL A 19 -18.78 -5.37 22.04
CA VAL A 19 -19.29 -5.76 20.71
C VAL A 19 -18.62 -4.94 19.60
N ALA A 20 -18.51 -3.62 19.78
CA ALA A 20 -17.87 -2.74 18.81
C ALA A 20 -16.39 -3.07 18.61
N VAL A 21 -15.66 -3.42 19.67
CA VAL A 21 -14.26 -3.86 19.60
C VAL A 21 -14.15 -5.18 18.84
N VAL A 22 -14.94 -6.19 19.19
CA VAL A 22 -14.90 -7.50 18.51
C VAL A 22 -15.21 -7.34 17.02
N MET A 23 -16.24 -6.54 16.69
CA MET A 23 -16.60 -6.26 15.31
C MET A 23 -15.49 -5.50 14.57
N GLU A 24 -14.89 -4.49 15.19
CA GLU A 24 -13.78 -3.75 14.61
C GLU A 24 -12.56 -4.64 14.38
N GLN A 25 -12.22 -5.56 15.29
CA GLN A 25 -11.11 -6.49 15.10
C GLN A 25 -11.37 -7.46 13.94
N ALA A 26 -12.58 -8.03 13.87
CA ALA A 26 -12.98 -8.91 12.77
C ALA A 26 -12.94 -8.18 11.41
N MET A 27 -13.46 -6.96 11.35
CA MET A 27 -13.47 -6.16 10.14
C MET A 27 -12.10 -5.60 9.78
N THR A 28 -11.26 -5.29 10.76
CA THR A 28 -9.88 -4.89 10.51
C THR A 28 -9.09 -6.02 9.86
N ALA A 29 -9.27 -7.27 10.30
CA ALA A 29 -8.67 -8.42 9.63
C ALA A 29 -9.13 -8.53 8.17
N LEU A 30 -10.42 -8.33 7.91
CA LEU A 30 -10.98 -8.33 6.55
C LEU A 30 -10.43 -7.19 5.69
N PHE A 31 -10.33 -5.97 6.22
CA PHE A 31 -9.84 -4.80 5.51
C PHE A 31 -8.32 -4.81 5.28
N GLN A 32 -7.56 -5.40 6.21
CA GLN A 32 -6.12 -5.60 6.05
C GLN A 32 -5.81 -6.70 5.03
N TRP A 33 -6.81 -7.52 4.67
CA TRP A 33 -6.65 -8.51 3.63
C TRP A 33 -6.25 -7.84 2.32
N ARG A 34 -5.24 -8.42 1.69
CA ARG A 34 -4.51 -7.76 0.60
C ARG A 34 -5.29 -7.70 -0.69
N VAL A 35 -6.19 -8.68 -0.88
CA VAL A 35 -7.19 -8.68 -1.95
C VAL A 35 -8.06 -7.44 -1.81
N TYR A 36 -8.61 -7.21 -0.60
CA TYR A 36 -9.46 -6.05 -0.34
C TYR A 36 -8.76 -4.73 -0.68
N ARG A 37 -7.53 -4.53 -0.17
CA ARG A 37 -6.75 -3.29 -0.39
C ARG A 37 -6.38 -3.01 -1.85
N ARG A 38 -6.35 -4.03 -2.71
CA ARG A 38 -6.00 -3.83 -4.12
C ARG A 38 -7.20 -3.44 -4.97
N TYR A 39 -8.37 -4.03 -4.69
CA TYR A 39 -9.56 -3.82 -5.50
C TYR A 39 -10.45 -2.69 -5.00
N PHE A 40 -10.42 -2.46 -3.69
CA PHE A 40 -11.26 -1.48 -3.04
C PHE A 40 -10.37 -0.36 -2.51
N ASP A 41 -10.76 0.87 -2.85
CA ASP A 41 -10.21 2.03 -2.19
C ASP A 41 -10.49 1.92 -0.69
N THR A 42 -9.43 1.72 0.08
CA THR A 42 -9.46 1.45 1.52
C THR A 42 -10.22 2.49 2.33
N GLN A 43 -10.38 3.71 1.80
CA GLN A 43 -11.08 4.78 2.51
C GLN A 43 -12.58 4.82 2.19
N ALA A 44 -12.98 4.50 0.96
CA ALA A 44 -14.36 4.69 0.52
C ALA A 44 -15.32 3.58 0.99
N LEU A 45 -14.86 2.32 1.03
CA LEU A 45 -15.75 1.17 1.28
C LEU A 45 -15.72 0.65 2.71
N LYS A 46 -14.81 1.15 3.54
CA LYS A 46 -14.71 0.75 4.95
C LYS A 46 -15.99 1.10 5.72
N THR A 47 -16.41 2.37 5.63
CA THR A 47 -17.56 2.89 6.41
C THR A 47 -18.89 2.26 5.99
N PRO A 48 -19.23 2.17 4.69
CA PRO A 48 -20.47 1.51 4.27
C PRO A 48 -20.51 0.03 4.67
N LEU A 49 -19.40 -0.69 4.55
CA LEU A 49 -19.36 -2.11 4.92
C LEU A 49 -19.52 -2.31 6.44
N MET A 50 -18.82 -1.49 7.24
CA MET A 50 -18.99 -1.48 8.71
C MET A 50 -20.44 -1.22 9.09
N PHE A 51 -21.11 -0.28 8.41
CA PHE A 51 -22.52 0.01 8.63
C PHE A 51 -23.42 -1.16 8.26
N LEU A 52 -23.22 -1.80 7.11
CA LEU A 52 -24.00 -2.97 6.70
C LEU A 52 -23.84 -4.15 7.67
N VAL A 53 -22.61 -4.41 8.13
CA VAL A 53 -22.34 -5.46 9.11
C VAL A 53 -22.97 -5.12 10.46
N GLY A 54 -22.82 -3.87 10.93
CA GLY A 54 -23.46 -3.39 12.15
C GLY A 54 -24.99 -3.50 12.09
N LEU A 55 -25.59 -3.12 10.98
CA LEU A 55 -27.03 -3.28 10.73
C LEU A 55 -27.44 -4.75 10.76
N GLY A 56 -26.66 -5.63 10.12
CA GLY A 56 -26.85 -7.07 10.18
C GLY A 56 -26.86 -7.61 11.61
N VAL A 57 -25.91 -7.18 12.45
CA VAL A 57 -25.85 -7.57 13.87
C VAL A 57 -27.10 -7.10 14.62
N VAL A 58 -27.48 -5.83 14.47
CA VAL A 58 -28.68 -5.27 15.14
C VAL A 58 -29.94 -6.03 14.76
N LEU A 59 -30.11 -6.36 13.47
CA LEU A 59 -31.28 -7.07 12.97
C LEU A 59 -31.29 -8.55 13.38
N SER A 60 -30.16 -9.24 13.28
CA SER A 60 -30.05 -10.67 13.61
C SER A 60 -30.15 -10.95 15.11
N PHE A 61 -29.54 -10.11 15.94
CA PHE A 61 -29.50 -10.30 17.40
C PHE A 61 -30.52 -9.45 18.16
N LYS A 62 -31.33 -8.64 17.46
CA LYS A 62 -32.26 -7.66 18.06
C LYS A 62 -31.57 -6.73 19.07
N TYR A 63 -30.30 -6.42 18.81
CA TYR A 63 -29.43 -5.68 19.73
C TYR A 63 -29.61 -4.18 19.53
N ASP A 64 -30.47 -3.55 20.34
CA ASP A 64 -30.86 -2.14 20.21
C ASP A 64 -30.39 -1.29 21.39
N VAL A 65 -29.10 -0.99 21.40
CA VAL A 65 -28.45 -0.23 22.48
C VAL A 65 -29.02 1.18 22.65
N PHE A 66 -29.40 1.83 21.56
CA PHE A 66 -29.96 3.18 21.62
C PHE A 66 -31.28 3.20 22.40
N LYS A 67 -32.16 2.21 22.14
CA LYS A 67 -33.39 2.04 22.91
C LYS A 67 -33.10 1.76 24.39
N ASP A 68 -32.15 0.87 24.68
CA ASP A 68 -31.78 0.52 26.06
C ASP A 68 -31.24 1.73 26.83
N VAL A 69 -30.38 2.54 26.20
CA VAL A 69 -29.87 3.79 26.81
C VAL A 69 -30.99 4.81 27.00
N LEU A 70 -31.84 5.02 25.99
CA LEU A 70 -32.90 6.04 26.05
C LEU A 70 -33.94 5.71 27.11
N THR A 71 -34.36 4.45 27.21
CA THR A 71 -35.30 3.98 28.24
C THR A 71 -34.74 4.12 29.65
N LEU A 72 -33.42 3.98 29.82
CA LEU A 72 -32.76 4.17 31.11
C LEU A 72 -32.64 5.66 31.51
N VAL A 73 -32.38 6.54 30.53
CA VAL A 73 -32.15 7.98 30.75
C VAL A 73 -33.47 8.78 30.79
N SER A 74 -34.47 8.39 30.00
CA SER A 74 -35.73 9.11 29.82
C SER A 74 -36.92 8.14 29.77
N PRO A 75 -37.24 7.47 30.89
CA PRO A 75 -38.30 6.46 30.94
C PRO A 75 -39.70 7.00 30.62
N GLU A 76 -39.93 8.31 30.79
CA GLU A 76 -41.25 8.92 30.57
C GLU A 76 -41.58 9.25 29.10
N GLN A 77 -40.60 9.19 28.20
CA GLN A 77 -40.77 9.57 26.79
C GLN A 77 -41.31 8.44 25.90
N GLY A 78 -41.59 7.26 26.47
CA GLY A 78 -42.05 6.09 25.73
C GLY A 78 -40.94 5.44 24.88
N ALA A 79 -41.23 4.25 24.34
CA ALA A 79 -40.26 3.54 23.50
C ALA A 79 -40.07 4.27 22.16
N PRO A 80 -38.81 4.53 21.73
CA PRO A 80 -38.56 5.13 20.42
C PRO A 80 -39.05 4.22 19.30
N ASN A 81 -39.29 4.80 18.12
CA ASN A 81 -39.61 4.03 16.92
C ASN A 81 -38.53 2.95 16.68
N GLU A 82 -38.96 1.70 16.61
CA GLU A 82 -38.10 0.51 16.53
C GLU A 82 -37.16 0.54 15.31
N THR A 83 -37.62 1.09 14.18
CA THR A 83 -36.81 1.19 12.97
C THR A 83 -35.71 2.24 13.13
N ILE A 84 -36.05 3.39 13.72
CA ILE A 84 -35.10 4.51 13.90
C ILE A 84 -34.07 4.17 14.97
N SER A 85 -34.50 3.59 16.09
CA SER A 85 -33.61 3.16 17.18
C SER A 85 -32.60 2.10 16.72
N ARG A 86 -33.06 1.09 15.96
CA ARG A 86 -32.16 0.11 15.33
C ARG A 86 -31.17 0.73 14.35
N LEU A 87 -31.62 1.68 13.52
CA LEU A 87 -30.74 2.38 12.59
C LEU A 87 -29.65 3.16 13.33
N LEU A 88 -30.01 3.86 14.41
CA LEU A 88 -29.08 4.60 15.25
C LEU A 88 -28.11 3.65 15.98
N SER A 89 -28.61 2.54 16.53
CA SER A 89 -27.79 1.49 17.13
C SER A 89 -26.78 0.91 16.14
N ALA A 90 -27.20 0.69 14.88
CA ALA A 90 -26.31 0.23 13.82
C ALA A 90 -25.23 1.27 13.48
N LEU A 91 -25.57 2.56 13.42
CA LEU A 91 -24.61 3.65 13.22
C LEU A 91 -23.59 3.73 14.36
N VAL A 92 -24.05 3.57 15.61
CA VAL A 92 -23.16 3.57 16.78
C VAL A 92 -22.18 2.39 16.72
N LEU A 93 -22.65 1.19 16.38
CA LEU A 93 -21.77 0.03 16.16
C LEU A 93 -20.81 0.25 14.98
N ALA A 94 -21.31 0.81 13.88
CA ALA A 94 -20.53 1.09 12.67
C ALA A 94 -19.40 2.10 12.90
N GLY A 95 -19.60 3.04 13.83
CA GLY A 95 -18.57 3.96 14.31
C GLY A 95 -17.36 3.27 14.97
N GLY A 96 -17.45 1.96 15.22
CA GLY A 96 -16.38 1.14 15.76
C GLY A 96 -16.08 1.43 17.23
N SER A 97 -15.00 0.84 17.73
CA SER A 97 -14.52 1.08 19.10
C SER A 97 -14.08 2.53 19.30
N ALA A 98 -13.63 3.23 18.26
CA ALA A 98 -13.29 4.66 18.33
C ALA A 98 -14.50 5.55 18.68
N GLY A 99 -15.68 5.25 18.10
CA GLY A 99 -16.93 5.96 18.43
C GLY A 99 -17.32 5.76 19.90
N VAL A 100 -17.33 4.51 20.36
CA VAL A 100 -17.68 4.17 21.76
C VAL A 100 -16.60 4.64 22.74
N TYR A 101 -15.33 4.57 22.35
CA TYR A 101 -14.22 5.16 23.11
C TYR A 101 -14.39 6.67 23.28
N ASN A 102 -14.73 7.39 22.22
CA ASN A 102 -15.00 8.82 22.30
C ASN A 102 -16.20 9.13 23.20
N LEU A 103 -17.23 8.27 23.22
CA LEU A 103 -18.32 8.39 24.18
C LEU A 103 -17.82 8.21 25.62
N LEU A 104 -17.03 7.16 25.90
CA LEU A 104 -16.46 6.92 27.22
C LEU A 104 -15.52 8.05 27.68
N VAL A 105 -14.72 8.62 26.77
CA VAL A 105 -13.86 9.79 27.05
C VAL A 105 -14.71 11.02 27.35
N ARG A 106 -15.73 11.32 26.53
CA ARG A 106 -16.62 12.49 26.73
C ARG A 106 -17.46 12.38 27.99
N LEU A 107 -17.83 11.17 28.40
CA LEU A 107 -18.56 10.89 29.63
C LEU A 107 -17.64 10.86 30.87
N GLY A 108 -16.33 11.04 30.70
CA GLY A 108 -15.36 11.10 31.80
C GLY A 108 -14.93 9.73 32.34
N PHE A 109 -15.26 8.64 31.66
CA PHE A 109 -14.89 7.27 32.06
C PHE A 109 -13.50 6.84 31.55
N ARG A 110 -12.86 7.59 30.63
CA ARG A 110 -11.54 7.25 30.07
C ARG A 110 -10.71 8.48 29.71
N SER A 111 -9.38 8.38 29.82
CA SER A 111 -8.45 9.43 29.39
C SER A 111 -8.27 9.42 27.86
N PRO A 112 -8.06 10.59 27.22
CA PRO A 112 -7.81 10.69 25.78
C PRO A 112 -6.49 10.00 25.38
N PRO A 113 -6.34 9.57 24.12
CA PRO A 113 -5.14 8.87 23.68
C PRO A 113 -3.94 9.81 23.70
N ALA A 114 -2.77 9.29 24.07
CA ALA A 114 -1.52 9.99 23.87
C ALA A 114 -1.26 10.17 22.36
N PRO A 115 -0.64 11.28 21.93
CA PRO A 115 -0.30 11.48 20.52
C PRO A 115 0.60 10.34 20.04
N LEU A 116 0.27 9.81 18.86
CA LEU A 116 1.01 8.71 18.24
C LEU A 116 2.46 9.15 18.01
N ALA A 117 3.41 8.25 18.31
CA ALA A 117 4.82 8.47 18.04
C ALA A 117 5.02 8.76 16.55
N SER A 118 5.70 9.86 16.25
CA SER A 118 6.03 10.24 14.87
C SER A 118 6.91 9.17 14.24
N ILE A 119 6.54 8.71 13.05
CA ILE A 119 7.40 7.85 12.22
C ILE A 119 8.76 8.55 12.09
N PRO A 120 9.89 7.85 12.31
CA PRO A 120 11.21 8.48 12.24
C PRO A 120 11.40 9.11 10.86
N ALA A 121 11.58 10.43 10.83
CA ALA A 121 11.86 11.18 9.62
C ALA A 121 13.20 10.74 9.03
N LEU A 122 13.34 10.82 7.70
CA LEU A 122 14.64 10.69 7.05
C LEU A 122 15.61 11.72 7.62
N ASP A 123 16.85 11.28 7.83
CA ASP A 123 17.96 12.17 8.14
C ASP A 123 18.19 13.15 6.98
N GLU A 124 18.66 14.35 7.28
CA GLU A 124 18.89 15.44 6.30
C GLU A 124 19.95 15.08 5.27
N THR A 125 20.76 14.06 5.56
CA THR A 125 21.84 13.57 4.71
C THR A 125 21.42 12.42 3.79
N GLU A 126 20.16 11.95 3.88
CA GLU A 126 19.70 10.76 3.16
C GLU A 126 18.57 11.09 2.17
N ALA A 127 18.50 10.30 1.10
CA ALA A 127 17.39 10.24 0.15
C ALA A 127 16.99 8.77 -0.08
N TRP A 128 15.74 8.55 -0.51
CA TRP A 128 15.21 7.23 -0.87
C TRP A 128 14.97 7.15 -2.37
N ILE A 129 15.48 6.06 -2.96
CA ILE A 129 15.23 5.74 -4.37
C ILE A 129 14.56 4.37 -4.53
N SER A 130 13.64 4.26 -5.47
CA SER A 130 13.22 2.99 -6.05
C SER A 130 13.21 3.04 -7.57
N VAL A 131 13.44 1.91 -8.21
CA VAL A 131 13.48 1.78 -9.68
C VAL A 131 12.59 0.61 -10.08
N THR A 132 11.57 0.91 -10.87
CA THR A 132 10.67 -0.08 -11.47
C THR A 132 10.96 -0.19 -12.97
N VAL A 133 11.21 -1.41 -13.43
CA VAL A 133 11.61 -1.69 -14.82
C VAL A 133 10.47 -2.38 -15.57
N ASN A 134 10.00 -1.76 -16.64
CA ASN A 134 9.10 -2.36 -17.61
C ASN A 134 9.93 -2.80 -18.82
N THR A 135 10.17 -4.10 -18.94
CA THR A 135 10.86 -4.69 -20.09
C THR A 135 10.16 -5.99 -20.49
N THR A 136 10.32 -6.39 -21.74
CA THR A 136 9.92 -7.71 -22.24
C THR A 136 11.01 -8.77 -22.02
N GLU A 137 12.22 -8.35 -21.65
CA GLU A 137 13.30 -9.26 -21.29
C GLU A 137 13.10 -9.88 -19.90
N PRO A 138 13.51 -11.16 -19.73
CA PRO A 138 13.27 -11.88 -18.49
C PRO A 138 14.13 -11.42 -17.31
N VAL A 139 15.23 -10.71 -17.56
CA VAL A 139 16.20 -10.30 -16.55
C VAL A 139 16.66 -8.87 -16.80
N ALA A 140 16.67 -8.05 -15.74
CA ALA A 140 17.24 -6.70 -15.77
C ALA A 140 18.10 -6.46 -14.52
N ALA A 141 19.19 -5.73 -14.66
CA ALA A 141 20.09 -5.36 -13.58
C ALA A 141 20.00 -3.85 -13.34
N VAL A 142 19.78 -3.44 -12.09
CA VAL A 142 19.83 -2.03 -11.69
C VAL A 142 21.22 -1.74 -11.15
N CYS A 143 21.88 -0.74 -11.72
CA CYS A 143 23.22 -0.30 -11.34
C CYS A 143 23.20 1.17 -10.92
N ILE A 144 24.10 1.54 -10.00
CA ILE A 144 24.33 2.93 -9.62
C ILE A 144 25.80 3.26 -9.69
N ALA A 145 26.12 4.42 -10.23
CA ALA A 145 27.45 4.99 -10.22
C ALA A 145 27.41 6.34 -9.49
N GLU A 146 28.30 6.51 -8.51
CA GLU A 146 28.53 7.77 -7.81
C GLU A 146 29.56 8.59 -8.59
N LYS A 147 29.32 9.89 -8.75
CA LYS A 147 30.30 10.79 -9.39
C LYS A 147 31.50 10.98 -8.44
N ILE A 148 32.71 10.78 -8.94
CA ILE A 148 33.96 10.98 -8.17
C ILE A 148 34.44 12.42 -8.36
N ASP A 149 34.55 12.85 -9.61
CA ASP A 149 35.07 14.15 -10.05
C ASP A 149 34.20 14.71 -11.17
N ASP A 150 34.37 15.98 -11.51
CA ASP A 150 33.55 16.68 -12.51
C ASP A 150 33.44 15.98 -13.87
N ALA A 151 34.42 15.13 -14.21
CA ALA A 151 34.49 14.37 -15.46
C ALA A 151 34.33 12.85 -15.32
N SER A 152 34.24 12.27 -14.10
CA SER A 152 34.27 10.80 -13.95
C SER A 152 33.30 10.24 -12.90
N TYR A 153 32.76 9.06 -13.21
CA TYR A 153 31.91 8.26 -12.33
C TYR A 153 32.67 7.02 -11.86
N GLN A 154 32.38 6.57 -10.63
CA GLN A 154 32.81 5.25 -10.17
C GLN A 154 32.29 4.15 -11.09
N PRO A 155 32.99 3.01 -11.18
CA PRO A 155 32.45 1.85 -11.88
C PRO A 155 31.05 1.52 -11.34
N ALA A 156 30.10 1.36 -12.25
CA ALA A 156 28.70 1.17 -11.90
C ALA A 156 28.55 -0.06 -10.98
N LYS A 157 28.13 0.19 -9.74
CA LYS A 157 27.91 -0.83 -8.73
C LYS A 157 26.55 -1.48 -8.95
N LEU A 158 26.54 -2.79 -9.15
CA LEU A 158 25.30 -3.57 -9.24
C LEU A 158 24.53 -3.46 -7.92
N LEU A 159 23.30 -2.99 -7.99
CA LEU A 159 22.40 -2.84 -6.85
C LEU A 159 21.49 -4.03 -6.67
N GLY A 160 20.99 -4.57 -7.77
CA GLY A 160 20.11 -5.74 -7.76
C GLY A 160 19.86 -6.29 -9.15
N VAL A 161 19.53 -7.57 -9.20
CA VAL A 161 19.08 -8.26 -10.42
C VAL A 161 17.60 -8.57 -10.26
N LEU A 162 16.79 -8.01 -11.16
CA LEU A 162 15.37 -8.19 -11.31
C LEU A 162 15.11 -9.36 -12.26
N LYS A 163 14.22 -10.26 -11.86
CA LYS A 163 13.85 -11.44 -12.66
C LYS A 163 12.36 -11.45 -12.86
N GLN A 164 11.92 -11.37 -14.11
CA GLN A 164 10.50 -11.46 -14.41
C GLN A 164 9.99 -12.87 -14.11
N SER A 165 8.93 -12.97 -13.31
CA SER A 165 8.26 -14.25 -13.09
C SER A 165 7.56 -14.71 -14.37
N LYS A 166 7.84 -15.94 -14.81
CA LYS A 166 7.22 -16.60 -15.98
C LYS A 166 5.70 -16.75 -15.84
N LEU A 167 5.15 -16.55 -14.64
CA LEU A 167 3.72 -16.68 -14.37
C LEU A 167 2.86 -15.53 -14.92
N ARG A 168 3.45 -14.44 -15.46
CA ARG A 168 2.74 -13.22 -15.96
C ARG A 168 1.74 -13.45 -17.11
N GLY A 169 1.64 -14.67 -17.67
CA GLY A 169 0.76 -15.01 -18.80
C GLY A 169 -0.58 -15.69 -18.47
N VAL A 170 -0.83 -16.11 -17.22
CA VAL A 170 -2.09 -16.82 -16.88
C VAL A 170 -3.16 -15.80 -16.44
N ALA A 171 -4.13 -15.55 -17.32
CA ALA A 171 -5.27 -14.67 -17.04
C ALA A 171 -6.08 -15.21 -15.83
N GLY A 172 -6.24 -14.39 -14.79
CA GLY A 172 -6.93 -14.72 -13.54
C GLY A 172 -5.99 -15.09 -12.38
N PHE A 173 -4.99 -15.97 -12.60
CA PHE A 173 -4.08 -16.42 -11.53
C PHE A 173 -3.09 -15.32 -11.09
N ASN A 174 -2.66 -14.45 -12.02
CA ASN A 174 -1.84 -13.26 -11.70
C ASN A 174 -2.57 -12.20 -10.89
N MET A 175 -3.90 -12.14 -10.96
CA MET A 175 -4.65 -11.07 -10.31
C MET A 175 -4.60 -11.25 -8.79
N ILE A 176 -4.72 -12.49 -8.30
CA ILE A 176 -4.73 -12.82 -6.87
C ILE A 176 -3.29 -13.00 -6.35
N LEU A 177 -2.45 -13.81 -7.00
CA LEU A 177 -1.05 -14.04 -6.56
C LEU A 177 -0.13 -12.84 -6.82
N GLY A 178 -0.39 -12.05 -7.86
CA GLY A 178 0.35 -10.82 -8.14
C GLY A 178 0.01 -9.69 -7.17
N VAL A 179 -1.05 -9.85 -6.37
CA VAL A 179 -1.11 -9.12 -5.10
C VAL A 179 -0.15 -9.77 -4.13
N PHE A 180 -0.10 -11.12 -3.93
CA PHE A 180 0.72 -11.93 -2.95
C PHE A 180 2.23 -11.85 -3.07
N LEU A 181 2.72 -11.51 -4.24
CA LEU A 181 4.14 -11.52 -4.52
C LEU A 181 4.63 -10.07 -4.73
N ALA A 182 5.79 -9.75 -4.17
CA ALA A 182 6.45 -8.46 -4.42
C ALA A 182 6.64 -8.26 -5.92
N ASN A 183 6.55 -7.02 -6.41
CA ASN A 183 6.79 -6.74 -7.82
C ASN A 183 8.25 -7.11 -8.16
N PRO A 184 8.49 -8.21 -8.90
CA PRO A 184 9.84 -8.74 -9.06
C PRO A 184 10.70 -7.89 -10.02
N MET A 185 10.08 -6.88 -10.63
CA MET A 185 10.71 -5.88 -11.50
C MET A 185 10.86 -4.52 -10.82
N ARG A 186 10.80 -4.47 -9.48
CA ARG A 186 11.05 -3.25 -8.70
C ARG A 186 12.23 -3.46 -7.75
N TYR A 187 13.15 -2.51 -7.74
CA TYR A 187 14.26 -2.47 -6.80
C TYR A 187 14.15 -1.25 -5.87
N PRO A 188 14.29 -1.43 -4.54
CA PRO A 188 14.14 -2.69 -3.82
C PRO A 188 12.70 -3.23 -3.94
N ASN A 189 12.51 -4.53 -3.71
CA ASN A 189 11.20 -5.19 -3.78
C ASN A 189 10.14 -4.56 -2.84
N TYR A 190 10.57 -3.83 -1.80
CA TYR A 190 9.72 -3.09 -0.87
C TYR A 190 10.40 -1.79 -0.41
N GLY A 191 9.62 -0.73 -0.21
CA GLY A 191 10.12 0.57 0.25
C GLY A 191 11.02 1.27 -0.79
N GLY A 192 12.07 1.93 -0.31
CA GLY A 192 13.13 2.54 -1.12
C GLY A 192 14.50 2.24 -0.50
N ARG A 193 15.55 2.36 -1.30
CA ARG A 193 16.93 2.22 -0.83
C ARG A 193 17.45 3.59 -0.40
N LYS A 194 18.02 3.66 0.79
CA LYS A 194 18.75 4.83 1.28
C LYS A 194 20.00 5.08 0.44
N VAL A 195 20.16 6.30 -0.02
CA VAL A 195 21.36 6.82 -0.68
C VAL A 195 21.71 8.17 -0.05
N LYS A 196 22.97 8.59 -0.15
CA LYS A 196 23.41 9.89 0.38
C LYS A 196 22.83 11.01 -0.47
N ALA A 197 22.28 12.03 0.15
CA ALA A 197 21.83 13.24 -0.51
C ALA A 197 23.03 14.10 -0.95
N ASN A 198 22.78 15.03 -1.88
CA ASN A 198 23.74 16.02 -2.38
C ASN A 198 24.97 15.45 -3.10
N ILE A 199 24.90 14.18 -3.53
CA ILE A 199 25.87 13.53 -4.41
C ILE A 199 25.25 13.36 -5.80
N ASP A 200 26.05 13.51 -6.85
CA ASP A 200 25.62 13.26 -8.22
C ASP A 200 25.67 11.76 -8.53
N TYR A 201 24.55 11.21 -8.98
CA TYR A 201 24.41 9.79 -9.31
C TYR A 201 24.10 9.61 -10.79
N ARG A 202 24.56 8.50 -11.34
CA ARG A 202 24.07 7.91 -12.58
C ARG A 202 23.44 6.56 -12.28
N ILE A 203 22.14 6.44 -12.49
CA ILE A 203 21.38 5.20 -12.30
C ILE A 203 21.13 4.60 -13.68
N THR A 204 21.59 3.37 -13.90
CA THR A 204 21.38 2.65 -15.16
C THR A 204 20.63 1.35 -14.93
N VAL A 205 19.86 0.96 -15.94
CA VAL A 205 19.24 -0.35 -16.03
C VAL A 205 19.85 -1.07 -17.22
N ARG A 206 20.44 -2.24 -16.96
CA ARG A 206 21.06 -3.10 -17.96
C ARG A 206 20.24 -4.35 -18.15
N THR A 207 19.85 -4.63 -19.37
CA THR A 207 19.26 -5.90 -19.79
C THR A 207 20.29 -6.71 -20.59
N ALA A 208 19.92 -7.84 -21.17
CA ALA A 208 20.82 -8.59 -22.03
C ALA A 208 21.10 -7.85 -23.34
N THR A 209 20.15 -7.03 -23.83
CA THR A 209 20.29 -6.36 -25.13
C THR A 209 20.55 -4.86 -25.04
N SER A 210 20.24 -4.22 -23.92
CA SER A 210 20.20 -2.76 -23.83
C SER A 210 20.72 -2.24 -22.49
N GLU A 211 21.27 -1.03 -22.49
CA GLU A 211 21.59 -0.27 -21.28
C GLU A 211 20.94 1.10 -21.37
N VAL A 212 20.12 1.43 -20.38
CA VAL A 212 19.35 2.69 -20.34
C VAL A 212 19.71 3.46 -19.08
N THR A 213 20.10 4.72 -19.25
CA THR A 213 20.27 5.65 -18.14
C THR A 213 18.89 6.13 -17.68
N VAL A 214 18.53 5.80 -16.44
CA VAL A 214 17.26 6.15 -15.81
C VAL A 214 17.31 7.57 -15.24
N PHE A 215 18.45 7.92 -14.65
CA PHE A 215 18.65 9.22 -14.00
C PHE A 215 20.12 9.58 -13.99
N GLU A 216 20.40 10.87 -14.24
CA GLU A 216 21.72 11.46 -14.08
C GLU A 216 21.56 12.84 -13.44
N GLY A 217 22.09 13.00 -12.23
CA GLY A 217 21.98 14.26 -11.50
C GLY A 217 22.07 14.12 -9.99
N ARG A 218 21.74 15.19 -9.29
CA ARG A 218 21.84 15.30 -7.83
C ARG A 218 20.51 14.96 -7.15
N LEU A 219 20.56 14.19 -6.08
CA LEU A 219 19.40 13.92 -5.23
C LEU A 219 19.37 14.91 -4.06
N ALA A 220 18.22 15.56 -3.84
CA ALA A 220 18.03 16.47 -2.72
C ALA A 220 17.90 15.75 -1.38
N SER A 221 18.21 16.45 -0.29
CA SER A 221 17.99 15.99 1.09
C SER A 221 16.53 15.59 1.33
N ARG A 222 16.32 14.42 1.96
CA ARG A 222 15.00 13.83 2.24
C ARG A 222 14.13 13.54 1.01
N ALA A 223 14.71 13.55 -0.20
CA ALA A 223 13.97 13.21 -1.41
C ALA A 223 13.50 11.75 -1.37
N ILE A 224 12.26 11.50 -1.81
CA ILE A 224 11.71 10.16 -2.03
C ILE A 224 11.34 10.10 -3.50
N ILE A 225 12.08 9.30 -4.28
CA ILE A 225 11.92 9.26 -5.74
C ILE A 225 11.67 7.82 -6.19
N ASP A 226 10.60 7.63 -6.95
CA ASP A 226 10.28 6.36 -7.62
C ASP A 226 10.45 6.53 -9.13
N PHE A 227 11.45 5.85 -9.69
CA PHE A 227 11.72 5.86 -11.12
C PHE A 227 10.96 4.71 -11.80
N VAL A 228 10.29 5.02 -12.90
CA VAL A 228 9.66 4.02 -13.77
C VAL A 228 10.30 4.12 -15.14
N VAL A 229 11.00 3.07 -15.56
CA VAL A 229 11.68 3.03 -16.87
C VAL A 229 11.07 1.94 -17.74
N THR A 230 10.84 2.26 -19.01
CA THR A 230 10.48 1.29 -20.04
C THR A 230 11.69 1.05 -20.92
N VAL A 231 12.20 -0.18 -20.95
CA VAL A 231 13.30 -0.56 -21.84
C VAL A 231 12.69 -0.92 -23.20
N PRO A 232 13.03 -0.21 -24.29
CA PRO A 232 12.48 -0.51 -25.61
C PRO A 232 12.89 -1.91 -26.06
N GLU A 233 12.06 -2.54 -26.88
CA GLU A 233 12.41 -3.81 -27.49
C GLU A 233 13.60 -3.63 -28.44
N PRO A 234 14.51 -4.60 -28.52
CA PRO A 234 15.59 -4.55 -29.50
C PRO A 234 14.96 -4.46 -30.89
N SER A 235 15.33 -3.42 -31.65
CA SER A 235 14.86 -3.27 -33.03
C SER A 235 15.22 -4.52 -33.83
N GLU A 236 14.31 -4.97 -34.69
CA GLU A 236 14.47 -6.21 -35.48
C GLU A 236 15.75 -6.24 -36.36
N ALA A 237 16.42 -5.10 -36.53
CA ALA A 237 17.65 -4.94 -37.31
C ALA A 237 18.86 -5.76 -36.78
N LEU A 238 18.82 -6.25 -35.54
CA LEU A 238 19.88 -7.13 -34.99
C LEU A 238 19.57 -8.63 -35.11
N LYS A 239 18.39 -9.02 -35.62
CA LYS A 239 18.05 -10.43 -35.86
C LYS A 239 18.52 -10.95 -37.22
N SER A 240 18.85 -10.09 -38.19
CA SER A 240 19.45 -10.49 -39.46
C SER A 240 20.96 -10.59 -39.33
N GLY A 241 21.44 -11.72 -38.82
CA GLY A 241 22.82 -12.15 -39.00
C GLY A 241 23.06 -12.54 -40.47
N GLU A 242 23.07 -11.55 -41.36
CA GLU A 242 23.48 -11.76 -42.75
C GLU A 242 24.98 -11.48 -42.83
N ALA A 243 25.74 -12.56 -42.94
CA ALA A 243 27.17 -12.52 -43.19
C ALA A 243 27.43 -11.74 -44.49
N PRO A 244 28.41 -10.82 -44.56
CA PRO A 244 28.74 -10.16 -45.80
C PRO A 244 29.22 -11.21 -46.81
N ALA A 245 28.48 -11.35 -47.91
CA ALA A 245 28.87 -12.14 -49.06
C ALA A 245 30.22 -11.62 -49.59
N SER A 246 31.23 -12.47 -49.46
CA SER A 246 32.52 -12.31 -50.12
C SER A 246 32.36 -12.59 -51.61
N ASP A 247 32.24 -11.54 -52.41
CA ASP A 247 32.47 -11.59 -53.86
C ASP A 247 33.39 -10.43 -54.25
N GLU A 248 34.69 -10.66 -54.07
CA GLU A 248 35.75 -9.88 -54.70
C GLU A 248 36.47 -10.80 -55.70
N VAL A 249 35.92 -10.90 -56.91
CA VAL A 249 36.59 -11.54 -58.04
C VAL A 249 37.29 -10.45 -58.86
N LEU A 250 38.58 -10.27 -58.61
CA LEU A 250 39.51 -9.61 -59.52
C LEU A 250 39.65 -10.44 -60.81
N PRO A 251 39.52 -9.85 -62.02
CA PRO A 251 40.11 -10.45 -63.20
C PRO A 251 41.60 -10.08 -63.29
N ALA A 252 42.40 -11.14 -63.43
CA ALA A 252 43.86 -11.11 -63.57
C ALA A 252 44.31 -10.39 -64.85
N ALA A 253 45.43 -9.68 -64.73
CA ALA A 253 46.23 -9.18 -65.82
C ALA A 253 47.17 -10.27 -66.39
N GLY A 254 47.41 -10.22 -67.71
CA GLY A 254 48.42 -11.00 -68.45
C GLY A 254 47.78 -11.71 -69.66
N GLN A 255 48.25 -11.61 -70.90
CA GLN A 255 49.51 -11.14 -71.49
C GLN A 255 49.23 -10.50 -72.86
#